data_AF-A0A101LNE2-F1
#
_entry.id   AF-A0A101LNE2-F1
#
_cell.length_a   1.000
_cell.length_b   1.000
_cell.length_c   1.000
_cell.angle_alpha   90.00
_cell.angle_beta   90.00
_cell.angle_gamma   90.00
#
_symmetry.space_group_name_H-M   'P 1'
#
loop_
_entity.id
_entity.type
_entity.pdbx_description
1 polymer ?
#
loop_
_entity_poly.entity_id
_entity_poly.type
_entity_poly.pdbx_seq_one_letter_code
_entity_poly.pdbx_strand_id
1 'polypeptide(L)'
;MSNAPSWYDLMVSDASIQQLASEQLERAHRMADGETATLALGISGLGNLMACAASNKDSGLSEEAVESVGWMLDSLGRLLATMNDTQGLIQHRLDALSQSAKPKPPRA
;
A
#
# COMPACT_ATOMS: atom_id res chain seq x y z
N MET A 1 -13.23 21.73 7.59
CA MET A 1 -12.38 20.81 6.84
C MET A 1 -11.44 20.17 7.85
N SER A 2 -11.61 18.88 8.16
CA SER A 2 -10.68 18.17 9.04
C SER A 2 -9.33 18.04 8.33
N ASN A 3 -8.27 18.57 8.93
CA ASN A 3 -6.87 18.32 8.54
C ASN A 3 -6.47 16.90 8.99
N ALA A 4 -7.25 15.88 8.61
CA ALA A 4 -6.82 14.52 8.83
C ALA A 4 -5.63 14.26 7.90
N PRO A 5 -4.46 13.82 8.43
CA PRO A 5 -3.32 13.50 7.58
C PRO A 5 -3.75 12.46 6.54
N SER A 6 -3.46 12.75 5.28
CA SER A 6 -3.69 11.81 4.18
C SER A 6 -2.71 10.66 4.31
N TRP A 7 -3.06 9.45 3.85
CA TRP A 7 -2.10 8.35 3.72
C TRP A 7 -0.86 8.77 2.93
N TYR A 8 -1.05 9.68 1.97
CA TYR A 8 0.03 10.28 1.18
C TYR A 8 1.04 11.06 2.02
N ASP A 9 0.60 11.71 3.09
CA ASP A 9 1.46 12.49 3.99
C ASP A 9 2.30 11.59 4.90
N LEU A 10 1.90 10.33 5.05
CA LEU A 10 2.57 9.33 5.90
C LEU A 10 3.52 8.43 5.10
N MET A 11 3.44 8.45 3.77
CA MET A 11 4.33 7.67 2.91
C MET A 11 5.63 8.43 2.62
N VAL A 12 6.70 7.66 2.38
CA VAL A 12 8.01 8.22 2.05
C VAL A 12 7.94 8.95 0.70
N SER A 13 8.40 10.21 0.67
CA SER A 13 8.39 11.03 -0.56
C SER A 13 9.38 10.49 -1.61
N ASP A 14 9.16 10.75 -2.89
CA ASP A 14 10.13 10.39 -3.95
C ASP A 14 11.52 10.96 -3.67
N ALA A 15 11.62 12.22 -3.23
CA ALA A 15 12.89 12.82 -2.84
C ALA A 15 13.61 12.02 -1.73
N SER A 16 12.87 11.45 -0.79
CA SER A 16 13.40 10.57 0.24
C SER A 16 13.82 9.21 -0.34
N ILE A 17 13.04 8.62 -1.27
CA ILE A 17 13.39 7.37 -1.95
C ILE A 17 14.73 7.49 -2.68
N GLN A 18 14.98 8.62 -3.35
CA GLN A 18 16.23 8.85 -4.09
C GLN A 18 17.49 8.82 -3.19
N GLN A 19 17.33 9.16 -1.91
CA GLN A 19 18.41 9.25 -0.92
C GLN A 19 18.67 7.93 -0.17
N LEU A 20 17.79 6.94 -0.28
CA LEU A 20 17.94 5.65 0.38
C LEU A 20 19.02 4.80 -0.29
N ALA A 21 19.79 4.06 0.52
CA ALA A 21 20.74 3.07 0.02
C ALA A 21 20.01 1.86 -0.61
N SER A 22 20.67 1.14 -1.51
CA SER A 22 20.08 -0.02 -2.22
C SER A 22 19.50 -1.07 -1.26
N GLU A 23 20.23 -1.42 -0.19
CA GLU A 23 19.75 -2.38 0.82
C GLU A 23 18.49 -1.89 1.56
N GLN A 24 18.37 -0.57 1.80
CA GLN A 24 17.19 0.02 2.41
C GLN A 24 16.00 -0.03 1.45
N LEU A 25 16.24 0.26 0.16
CA LEU A 25 15.23 0.15 -0.89
C LEU A 25 14.74 -1.28 -1.07
N GLU A 26 15.62 -2.28 -1.09
CA GLU A 26 15.23 -3.68 -1.16
C GLU A 26 14.42 -4.15 0.05
N ARG A 27 14.81 -3.73 1.26
CA ARG A 27 14.04 -4.04 2.48
C ARG A 27 12.66 -3.39 2.42
N ALA A 28 12.58 -2.12 2.03
CA ALA A 28 11.32 -1.41 1.89
C ALA A 28 10.41 -2.08 0.85
N HIS A 29 10.95 -2.49 -0.30
CA HIS A 29 10.19 -3.20 -1.34
C HIS A 29 9.62 -4.53 -0.84
N ARG A 30 10.43 -5.35 -0.17
CA ARG A 30 9.98 -6.64 0.38
C ARG A 30 8.94 -6.48 1.49
N MET A 31 9.11 -5.48 2.35
CA MET A 31 8.12 -5.18 3.39
C MET A 31 6.80 -4.68 2.80
N ALA A 32 6.86 -3.78 1.82
CA ALA A 32 5.66 -3.26 1.16
C ALA A 32 4.82 -4.39 0.54
N ASP A 33 5.45 -5.36 -0.10
CA ASP A 33 4.78 -6.53 -0.68
C ASP A 33 4.05 -7.38 0.40
N GLY A 34 4.73 -7.69 1.50
CA GLY A 34 4.16 -8.47 2.61
C GLY A 34 3.02 -7.76 3.36
N GLU A 35 3.16 -6.46 3.60
CA GLU A 35 2.12 -5.66 4.26
C GLU A 35 0.91 -5.47 3.34
N THR A 36 1.13 -5.27 2.03
CA THR A 36 0.05 -5.20 1.03
C THR A 36 -0.76 -6.49 1.00
N ALA A 37 -0.09 -7.65 1.00
CA ALA A 37 -0.76 -8.94 1.07
C ALA A 37 -1.56 -9.11 2.37
N THR A 38 -0.99 -8.70 3.51
CA THR A 38 -1.66 -8.78 4.82
C THR A 38 -2.92 -7.90 4.86
N LEU A 39 -2.83 -6.67 4.35
CA LEU A 39 -3.98 -5.78 4.24
C LEU A 39 -5.08 -6.33 3.32
N ALA A 40 -4.70 -6.93 2.18
CA ALA A 40 -5.65 -7.56 1.27
C ALA A 40 -6.41 -8.72 1.94
N LEU A 41 -5.70 -9.57 2.70
CA LEU A 41 -6.32 -10.63 3.50
C LEU A 41 -7.25 -10.07 4.58
N GLY A 42 -6.85 -8.98 5.24
CA GLY A 42 -7.68 -8.27 6.20
C GLY A 42 -8.99 -7.76 5.60
N ILE A 43 -8.93 -7.11 4.43
CA ILE A 43 -10.10 -6.64 3.68
C ILE A 43 -11.02 -7.81 3.29
N SER A 44 -10.44 -8.93 2.86
CA SER A 44 -11.22 -10.14 2.58
C SER A 44 -11.93 -10.67 3.83
N GLY A 45 -11.26 -10.67 4.99
CA GLY A 45 -11.85 -11.05 6.27
C GLY A 45 -13.01 -10.16 6.67
N LEU A 46 -12.87 -8.83 6.48
CA LEU A 46 -13.95 -7.87 6.69
C LEU A 46 -15.14 -8.13 5.77
N GLY A 47 -14.90 -8.40 4.49
CA GLY A 47 -15.96 -8.78 3.54
C GLY A 47 -16.71 -10.04 3.97
N ASN A 48 -16.01 -11.04 4.49
CA ASN A 48 -16.64 -12.24 5.03
C ASN A 48 -17.51 -11.95 6.26
N LEU A 49 -17.03 -11.09 7.18
CA LEU A 49 -17.82 -10.66 8.34
C LEU A 49 -19.09 -9.92 7.92
N MET A 50 -19.00 -9.04 6.92
CA MET A 50 -20.17 -8.34 6.36
C MET A 50 -21.17 -9.31 5.73
N ALA A 51 -20.69 -10.31 4.97
CA ALA A 51 -21.55 -11.33 4.38
C ALA A 51 -22.26 -12.16 5.46
N CYS A 52 -21.55 -12.53 6.54
CA CYS A 52 -22.15 -13.20 7.70
C CYS A 52 -23.21 -12.32 8.37
N ALA A 53 -22.92 -11.03 8.59
CA ALA A 53 -23.85 -10.09 9.21
C ALA A 53 -25.09 -9.85 8.35
N ALA A 54 -24.95 -9.79 7.03
CA ALA A 54 -26.07 -9.65 6.09
C ALA A 54 -26.91 -10.93 5.98
N SER A 55 -26.32 -12.11 6.20
CA SER A 55 -26.99 -13.41 6.14
C SER A 55 -27.66 -13.81 7.46
N ASN A 56 -27.40 -13.07 8.54
CA ASN A 56 -28.00 -13.32 9.84
C ASN A 56 -29.46 -12.82 9.85
N LYS A 57 -30.37 -13.71 10.26
CA LYS A 57 -31.82 -13.47 10.20
C LYS A 57 -32.37 -12.74 11.43
N ASP A 58 -31.61 -12.69 12.52
CA ASP A 58 -32.04 -12.14 13.81
C ASP A 58 -31.39 -10.79 14.11
N SER A 59 -30.20 -10.53 13.55
CA SER A 59 -29.47 -9.28 13.71
C SER A 59 -28.55 -9.02 12.52
N GLY A 60 -28.37 -7.74 12.16
CA GLY A 60 -27.48 -7.31 11.08
C GLY A 60 -26.68 -6.08 11.47
N LEU A 61 -26.00 -5.47 10.49
CA LEU A 61 -25.35 -4.17 10.68
C LEU A 61 -26.42 -3.06 10.66
N SER A 62 -26.30 -2.09 11.57
CA SER A 62 -27.07 -0.84 11.46
C SER A 62 -26.63 -0.05 10.23
N GLU A 63 -27.47 0.87 9.75
CA GLU A 63 -27.13 1.75 8.62
C GLU A 63 -25.84 2.55 8.89
N GLU A 64 -25.67 3.07 10.11
CA GLU A 64 -24.45 3.78 10.54
C GLU A 64 -23.20 2.88 10.51
N ALA A 65 -23.35 1.61 10.91
CA ALA A 65 -22.24 0.65 10.87
C ALA A 65 -21.87 0.31 9.42
N VAL A 66 -22.86 0.16 8.52
CA VAL A 66 -22.63 -0.06 7.09
C VAL A 66 -21.91 1.14 6.46
N GLU A 67 -22.35 2.36 6.76
CA GLU A 67 -21.72 3.59 6.29
C GLU A 67 -20.27 3.69 6.78
N SER A 68 -20.04 3.46 8.07
CA SER A 68 -18.70 3.48 8.68
C SER A 68 -17.76 2.47 8.02
N VAL A 69 -18.25 1.25 7.75
CA VAL A 69 -17.47 0.23 7.03
C VAL A 69 -17.20 0.65 5.58
N GLY A 70 -18.16 1.28 4.91
CA GLY A 70 -17.98 1.85 3.57
C GLY A 70 -16.84 2.86 3.51
N TRP A 71 -16.84 3.85 4.42
CA TRP A 71 -15.75 4.83 4.51
C TRP A 71 -14.40 4.22 4.87
N MET A 72 -14.40 3.22 5.76
CA MET A 72 -13.18 2.47 6.09
C MET A 72 -12.62 1.75 4.86
N LEU A 73 -13.45 1.07 4.06
CA LEU A 73 -13.03 0.37 2.86
C LEU A 73 -12.50 1.34 1.78
N ASP A 74 -13.11 2.51 1.60
CA ASP A 74 -12.59 3.56 0.69
C ASP A 74 -11.20 4.03 1.15
N SER A 75 -11.03 4.31 2.44
CA SER A 75 -9.75 4.72 3.01
C SER A 75 -8.66 3.66 2.84
N LEU A 76 -8.99 2.38 3.07
CA LEU A 76 -8.07 1.25 2.86
C LEU A 76 -7.71 1.07 1.38
N GLY A 77 -8.66 1.26 0.47
CA GLY A 77 -8.41 1.22 -0.98
C GLY A 77 -7.41 2.30 -1.41
N ARG A 78 -7.56 3.53 -0.90
CA ARG A 78 -6.61 4.63 -1.15
C ARG A 78 -5.21 4.34 -0.60
N LEU A 79 -5.13 3.75 0.59
CA LEU A 79 -3.85 3.33 1.18
C LEU A 79 -3.15 2.30 0.30
N LEU A 80 -3.86 1.24 -0.12
CA LEU A 80 -3.29 0.19 -0.98
C LEU A 80 -2.78 0.76 -2.32
N ALA A 81 -3.55 1.66 -2.94
CA ALA A 81 -3.11 2.33 -4.17
C ALA A 81 -1.81 3.13 -3.96
N THR A 82 -1.75 3.91 -2.88
CA THR A 82 -0.57 4.72 -2.55
C THR A 82 0.66 3.85 -2.22
N MET A 83 0.45 2.72 -1.53
CA MET A 83 1.52 1.75 -1.24
C MET A 83 2.07 1.12 -2.52
N ASN A 84 1.18 0.73 -3.44
CA ASN A 84 1.57 0.19 -4.73
C ASN A 84 2.37 1.20 -5.58
N ASP A 85 1.93 2.46 -5.61
CA ASP A 85 2.66 3.54 -6.30
C ASP A 85 4.06 3.73 -5.70
N THR A 86 4.15 3.76 -4.35
CA THR A 86 5.42 3.86 -3.64
C THR A 86 6.35 2.68 -3.93
N GLN A 87 5.81 1.46 -3.96
CA GLN A 87 6.57 0.26 -4.30
C GLN A 87 7.10 0.33 -5.74
N GLY A 88 6.32 0.87 -6.68
CA GLY A 88 6.73 1.14 -8.05
C GLY A 88 7.89 2.13 -8.14
N LEU A 89 7.84 3.24 -7.37
CA LEU A 89 8.94 4.21 -7.30
C LEU A 89 10.23 3.59 -6.75
N ILE A 90 10.11 2.77 -5.70
CA ILE A 90 11.25 2.04 -5.13
C ILE A 90 11.86 1.08 -6.15
N GLN A 91 11.03 0.31 -6.86
CA GLN A 91 11.51 -0.63 -7.88
C GLN A 91 12.22 0.10 -9.02
N HIS A 92 11.63 1.19 -9.52
CA HIS A 92 12.26 2.02 -10.55
C HIS A 92 13.64 2.53 -10.11
N ARG A 93 13.79 2.92 -8.84
CA ARG A 93 15.09 3.34 -8.29
C ARG A 93 16.10 2.19 -8.24
N LEU A 94 15.69 1.00 -7.81
CA LEU A 94 16.55 -0.19 -7.79
C LEU A 94 17.04 -0.57 -9.20
N ASP A 95 16.16 -0.47 -10.20
CA ASP A 95 16.50 -0.73 -11.60
C ASP A 95 17.52 0.28 -12.12
N ALA A 96 17.33 1.57 -11.81
CA ALA A 96 18.27 2.64 -12.19
C ALA A 96 19.66 2.43 -11.57
N LEU A 97 19.73 2.06 -10.29
CA LEU A 97 20.98 1.74 -9.61
C LEU A 97 21.68 0.53 -10.27
N SER A 98 20.93 -0.52 -10.57
CA SER A 98 21.43 -1.72 -11.24
C SER A 98 21.98 -1.44 -12.64
N GLN A 99 21.37 -0.52 -13.39
CA GLN A 99 21.85 -0.09 -14.71
C GLN A 99 23.13 0.76 -14.61
N SER A 100 23.22 1.63 -13.61
CA SER A 100 24.42 2.46 -13.37
C SER A 100 25.66 1.63 -12.99
N ALA A 101 25.44 0.44 -12.40
CA ALA A 101 26.50 -0.48 -12.01
C ALA A 101 27.04 -1.35 -13.15
N LYS A 102 26.38 -1.40 -14.32
CA LYS A 102 26.85 -2.20 -15.46
C LYS A 102 28.06 -1.52 -16.13
N PRO A 103 29.22 -2.20 -16.26
CA PRO A 103 30.41 -1.61 -16.86
C PRO A 103 30.16 -1.27 -18.34
N LYS A 104 30.67 -0.11 -18.77
CA LYS A 104 30.58 0.35 -20.16
C LYS A 104 31.39 -0.62 -21.04
N PRO A 105 30.83 -1.14 -22.15
CA PRO A 105 31.57 -2.05 -23.02
C PRO A 105 32.83 -1.35 -23.57
N PRO A 106 33.95 -2.08 -23.72
CA PRO A 106 35.17 -1.49 -24.25
C PRO A 106 34.89 -0.94 -25.64
N ARG A 107 35.31 0.31 -25.89
CA ARG A 107 35.25 0.89 -27.23
C ARG A 107 36.19 0.06 -28.13
N ALA A 108 35.61 -0.53 -29.17
CA ALA A 108 36.34 -1.17 -30.26
C ALA A 108 37.10 -0.13 -31.09
#